data_AF-A0A8I1QQW9-F1
#
_entry.id   AF-A0A8I1QQW9-F1
#
_cell.length_a   1.000
_cell.length_b   1.000
_cell.length_c   1.000
_cell.angle_alpha   90.00
_cell.angle_beta   90.00
_cell.angle_gamma   90.00
#
_symmetry.space_group_name_H-M   'P 1'
#
loop_
_entity.id
_entity.type
_entity.pdbx_description
1 polymer ?
#
loop_
_entity_poly.entity_id
_entity_poly.type
_entity_poly.pdbx_seq_one_letter_code
_entity_poly.pdbx_strand_id
1 'polypeptide(L)'
;MKVLDLQCAHQHVFEGWFGSEDDFHQQLERGLVSCPLCGDQRVEKKLSAPRLNLRAGREPQGAAHGPEGLTLSNHPAQAELAELQARMLKAMREIMVNTEDVGERFAEQARAMHHGEIERRNIRGQTSAAVALELLEEGVEVMPLPLLPAVKDTLQ
;
A
#
# COMPACT_ATOMS: atom_id res chain seq x y z
N MET A 1 28.95 3.30 -9.73
CA MET A 1 27.71 3.66 -9.01
C MET A 1 26.58 3.79 -10.02
N LYS A 2 25.59 2.92 -9.94
CA LYS A 2 24.38 2.90 -10.78
C LYS A 2 23.17 3.11 -9.89
N VAL A 3 22.24 3.96 -10.32
CA VAL A 3 20.92 4.10 -9.70
C VAL A 3 19.96 3.26 -10.53
N LEU A 4 19.23 2.36 -9.87
CA LEU A 4 18.24 1.49 -10.50
C LEU A 4 16.86 1.80 -9.92
N ASP A 5 15.86 1.90 -10.79
CA ASP A 5 14.45 1.93 -10.40
C ASP A 5 14.00 0.50 -10.07
N LEU A 6 13.62 0.27 -8.82
CA LEU A 6 13.22 -1.03 -8.31
C LEU A 6 11.73 -1.02 -7.94
N GLN A 7 11.10 -2.19 -8.04
CA GLN A 7 9.72 -2.40 -7.66
C GLN A 7 9.57 -3.70 -6.87
N CYS A 8 8.83 -3.69 -5.76
CA CYS A 8 8.53 -4.94 -5.04
C CYS A 8 7.21 -5.58 -5.51
N ALA A 9 6.91 -6.81 -5.06
CA ALA A 9 5.66 -7.52 -5.39
C ALA A 9 4.37 -6.75 -5.04
N HIS A 10 4.43 -5.81 -4.08
CA HIS A 10 3.33 -4.92 -3.71
C HIS A 10 3.28 -3.63 -4.55
N GLN A 11 4.00 -3.59 -5.67
CA GLN A 11 4.09 -2.49 -6.62
C GLN A 11 4.74 -1.19 -6.09
N HIS A 12 5.34 -1.21 -4.91
CA HIS A 12 6.10 -0.07 -4.41
C HIS A 12 7.34 0.21 -5.25
N VAL A 13 7.51 1.45 -5.67
CA VAL A 13 8.68 1.90 -6.45
C VAL A 13 9.67 2.62 -5.53
N PHE A 14 10.95 2.27 -5.65
CA PHE A 14 12.03 2.89 -4.90
C PHE A 14 13.34 2.83 -5.69
N GLU A 15 14.29 3.70 -5.36
CA GLU A 15 15.61 3.73 -5.99
C GLU A 15 16.63 2.94 -5.17
N GLY A 16 17.49 2.17 -5.86
CA GLY A 16 18.62 1.47 -5.26
C GLY A 16 19.95 1.91 -5.85
N TRP A 17 20.96 2.07 -4.99
CA TRP A 17 22.30 2.53 -5.37
C TRP A 17 23.29 1.37 -5.28
N PHE A 18 23.84 0.97 -6.43
CA PHE A 18 24.69 -0.21 -6.54
C PHE A 18 26.04 0.09 -7.20
N GLY A 19 27.06 -0.70 -6.89
CA GLY A 19 28.38 -0.57 -7.52
C GLY A 19 28.31 -0.83 -9.03
N SER A 20 27.58 -1.89 -9.39
CA SER A 20 27.33 -2.36 -10.75
C SER A 20 25.96 -3.06 -10.84
N GLU A 21 25.63 -3.62 -12.01
CA GLU A 21 24.40 -4.41 -12.19
C GLU A 21 24.54 -5.83 -11.65
N ASP A 22 25.73 -6.43 -11.79
CA ASP A 22 26.06 -7.71 -11.15
C ASP A 22 26.05 -7.62 -9.62
N ASP A 23 26.41 -6.46 -9.06
CA ASP A 23 26.33 -6.20 -7.61
C ASP A 23 24.87 -6.21 -7.12
N PHE A 24 23.96 -5.60 -7.88
CA PHE A 24 22.52 -5.69 -7.60
C PHE A 24 22.02 -7.14 -7.62
N HIS A 25 22.35 -7.92 -8.66
CA HIS A 25 21.93 -9.32 -8.76
C HIS A 25 22.47 -10.17 -7.60
N GLN A 26 23.76 -10.02 -7.26
CA GLN A 26 24.36 -10.73 -6.12
C GLN A 26 23.71 -10.35 -4.79
N GLN A 27 23.39 -9.07 -4.57
CA GLN A 27 22.72 -8.64 -3.35
C GLN A 27 21.28 -9.15 -3.28
N LEU A 28 20.58 -9.23 -4.42
CA LEU A 28 19.22 -9.79 -4.51
C LEU A 28 19.21 -11.29 -4.20
N GLU A 29 20.12 -12.06 -4.81
CA GLU A 29 20.27 -13.51 -4.55
C GLU A 29 20.60 -13.81 -3.08
N ARG A 30 21.35 -12.92 -2.44
CA ARG A 30 21.70 -13.02 -1.01
C ARG A 30 20.60 -12.51 -0.07
N GLY A 31 19.47 -12.03 -0.59
CA GLY A 31 18.36 -11.48 0.20
C GLY A 31 18.71 -10.18 0.94
N LEU A 32 19.72 -9.45 0.47
CA LEU A 32 20.17 -8.18 1.08
C LEU A 32 19.40 -6.97 0.56
N VAL A 33 18.64 -7.13 -0.52
CA VAL A 33 17.78 -6.10 -1.08
C VAL A 33 16.35 -6.34 -0.58
N SER A 34 15.83 -5.37 0.16
CA SER A 34 14.45 -5.39 0.63
C SER A 34 13.76 -4.07 0.31
N CYS A 35 12.46 -4.14 0.01
CA CYS A 35 11.65 -2.94 -0.15
C CYS A 35 11.68 -2.11 1.16
N PRO A 36 12.07 -0.82 1.14
CA PRO A 36 12.10 0.01 2.34
C PRO A 36 10.71 0.31 2.90
N LEU A 37 9.66 0.05 2.10
CA LEU A 37 8.27 0.36 2.43
C LEU A 37 7.56 -0.82 3.10
N CYS A 38 7.81 -2.03 2.62
CA CYS A 38 7.14 -3.23 3.13
C CYS A 38 8.07 -4.34 3.61
N GLY A 39 9.39 -4.22 3.45
CA GLY A 39 10.35 -5.25 3.82
C GLY A 39 10.32 -6.50 2.95
N ASP A 40 9.48 -6.52 1.91
CA ASP A 40 9.42 -7.65 0.97
C ASP A 40 10.73 -7.73 0.16
N GLN A 41 11.29 -8.93 0.05
CA GLN A 41 12.56 -9.19 -0.64
C GLN A 41 12.37 -9.57 -2.12
N ARG A 42 11.13 -9.72 -2.59
CA ARG A 42 10.84 -9.91 -4.01
C ARG A 42 10.85 -8.54 -4.66
N VAL A 43 12.03 -8.18 -5.15
CA VAL A 43 12.34 -6.89 -5.76
C VAL A 43 12.78 -7.13 -7.20
N GLU A 44 12.18 -6.37 -8.11
CA GLU A 44 12.38 -6.44 -9.55
C GLU A 44 12.91 -5.11 -10.05
N LYS A 45 13.78 -5.15 -11.07
CA LYS A 45 14.25 -3.93 -11.75
C LYS A 45 13.20 -3.47 -12.75
N LYS A 46 12.78 -2.20 -12.70
CA LYS A 46 11.89 -1.63 -13.73
C LYS A 46 12.66 -1.32 -15.00
N LEU A 47 12.00 -1.52 -16.13
CA LEU A 47 12.50 -1.09 -17.44
C LEU A 47 12.46 0.45 -17.49
N SER A 48 13.62 1.09 -17.55
CA SER A 48 13.70 2.52 -17.82
C SER A 48 13.34 2.76 -19.29
N ALA A 49 12.17 3.34 -19.56
CA ALA A 49 11.78 3.64 -20.93
C ALA A 49 12.66 4.78 -21.50
N PRO A 50 13.36 4.57 -22.64
CA PRO A 50 14.08 5.66 -23.28
C PRO A 50 13.07 6.70 -23.77
N ARG A 51 13.30 7.98 -23.42
CA ARG A 51 12.48 9.10 -23.90
C ARG A 51 12.68 9.28 -25.41
N LEU A 52 11.79 8.69 -26.20
CA LEU A 52 11.77 8.86 -27.65
C LEU A 52 11.16 10.22 -27.99
N ASN A 53 12.01 11.21 -28.29
CA ASN A 53 11.56 12.52 -28.79
C ASN A 53 11.16 12.41 -30.27
N LEU A 54 9.96 11.91 -30.55
CA LEU A 54 9.41 11.93 -31.92
C LEU A 54 8.96 13.37 -32.25
N ARG A 55 9.72 14.06 -33.12
CA ARG A 55 9.29 15.31 -33.76
C ARG A 55 8.78 15.01 -35.17
N ALA A 56 7.47 15.04 -35.39
CA ALA A 56 6.88 15.22 -36.72
C ALA A 56 5.42 15.75 -36.62
N GLY A 57 5.20 16.95 -37.19
CA GLY A 57 3.98 17.49 -37.83
C GLY A 57 2.56 17.25 -37.27
N ARG A 58 1.97 18.30 -36.68
CA ARG A 58 0.63 18.92 -36.90
C ARG A 58 -0.25 18.26 -38.01
N GLU A 59 -1.57 18.03 -37.96
CA GLU A 59 -2.74 18.41 -37.12
C GLU A 59 -3.96 17.44 -37.38
N PRO A 60 -5.20 17.63 -36.85
CA PRO A 60 -5.94 16.62 -36.08
C PRO A 60 -7.23 16.07 -36.76
N GLN A 61 -7.79 14.97 -36.23
CA GLN A 61 -9.23 14.72 -36.02
C GLN A 61 -9.52 13.21 -35.84
N GLY A 62 -10.34 12.88 -34.82
CA GLY A 62 -11.25 11.72 -34.90
C GLY A 62 -11.11 10.61 -33.84
N ALA A 63 -11.77 10.83 -32.69
CA ALA A 63 -12.52 9.85 -31.88
C ALA A 63 -11.86 8.62 -31.21
N ALA A 64 -11.85 8.69 -29.88
CA ALA A 64 -12.33 7.69 -28.90
C ALA A 64 -11.56 6.38 -28.68
N HIS A 65 -10.91 6.24 -27.50
CA HIS A 65 -11.29 5.35 -26.37
C HIS A 65 -10.12 5.12 -25.40
N GLY A 66 -10.36 5.34 -24.10
CA GLY A 66 -9.55 4.88 -22.96
C GLY A 66 -9.18 6.02 -22.00
N PRO A 67 -9.51 5.97 -20.70
CA PRO A 67 -9.14 7.04 -19.79
C PRO A 67 -7.62 7.11 -19.72
N GLU A 68 -7.13 8.29 -20.06
CA GLU A 68 -5.73 8.63 -20.21
C GLU A 68 -4.96 8.29 -18.93
N GLY A 69 -3.99 7.38 -19.07
CA GLY A 69 -2.91 7.21 -18.12
C GLY A 69 -2.14 8.52 -18.05
N LEU A 70 -2.49 9.34 -17.06
CA LEU A 70 -1.83 10.60 -16.77
C LEU A 70 -0.33 10.35 -16.68
N THR A 71 0.37 11.03 -17.57
CA THR A 71 1.81 11.24 -17.55
C THR A 71 2.20 11.83 -16.19
N LEU A 72 2.58 10.98 -15.25
CA LEU A 72 3.15 11.41 -13.99
C LEU A 72 4.61 11.84 -14.25
N SER A 73 4.71 13.05 -14.79
CA SER A 73 5.90 13.89 -14.74
C SER A 73 6.41 13.91 -13.29
N ASN A 74 7.70 13.69 -13.02
CA ASN A 74 8.30 13.86 -11.70
C ASN A 74 7.90 15.23 -11.12
N HIS A 75 6.82 15.25 -10.34
CA HIS A 75 6.29 16.44 -9.68
C HIS A 75 6.53 16.25 -8.18
N PRO A 76 6.98 17.27 -7.45
CA PRO A 76 7.19 17.18 -5.99
C PRO A 76 5.93 16.70 -5.26
N ALA A 77 4.74 16.97 -5.80
CA ALA A 77 3.46 16.46 -5.31
C ALA A 77 3.33 14.91 -5.35
N GLN A 78 4.02 14.21 -6.26
CA GLN A 78 4.03 12.75 -6.31
C GLN A 78 4.95 12.14 -5.25
N ALA A 79 6.08 12.80 -4.97
CA ALA A 79 6.96 12.38 -3.88
C ALA A 79 6.25 12.51 -2.53
N GLU A 80 5.53 13.63 -2.33
CA GLU A 80 4.70 13.84 -1.14
C GLU A 80 3.57 12.81 -1.02
N LEU A 81 2.87 12.52 -2.13
CA LEU A 81 1.83 11.50 -2.17
C LEU A 81 2.38 10.09 -1.90
N ALA A 82 3.55 9.76 -2.45
CA ALA A 82 4.22 8.48 -2.20
C ALA A 82 4.65 8.34 -0.74
N GLU A 83 5.13 9.42 -0.11
CA GLU A 83 5.48 9.40 1.30
C GLU A 83 4.25 9.29 2.21
N LEU A 84 3.15 9.96 1.88
CA LEU A 84 1.88 9.80 2.59
C LEU A 84 1.37 8.35 2.49
N GLN A 85 1.43 7.76 1.28
CA GLN A 85 1.07 6.36 1.05
C GLN A 85 1.96 5.41 1.86
N ALA A 86 3.27 5.67 1.92
CA ALA A 86 4.22 4.90 2.73
C ALA A 86 3.85 4.91 4.22
N ARG A 87 3.56 6.10 4.76
CA ARG A 87 3.16 6.28 6.16
C ARG A 87 1.85 5.57 6.48
N MET A 88 0.86 5.67 5.59
CA MET A 88 -0.42 4.96 5.73
C MET A 88 -0.22 3.44 5.77
N LEU A 89 0.58 2.88 4.86
CA LEU A 89 0.85 1.43 4.83
C LEU A 89 1.60 0.95 6.07
N LYS A 90 2.56 1.75 6.56
CA LYS A 90 3.26 1.47 7.82
C LYS A 90 2.27 1.43 8.98
N ALA A 91 1.40 2.44 9.10
CA ALA A 91 0.37 2.48 10.14
C ALA A 91 -0.57 1.27 10.05
N MET A 92 -1.00 0.90 8.84
CA MET A 92 -1.84 -0.29 8.65
C MET A 92 -1.14 -1.58 9.07
N ARG A 93 0.17 -1.71 8.81
CA ARG A 93 0.96 -2.84 9.30
C ARG A 93 1.01 -2.88 10.82
N GLU A 94 1.25 -1.74 11.45
CA GLU A 94 1.25 -1.65 12.91
C GLU A 94 -0.10 -2.04 13.50
N ILE A 95 -1.22 -1.61 12.89
CA ILE A 95 -2.56 -2.06 13.26
C ILE A 95 -2.66 -3.58 13.07
N MET A 96 -2.24 -4.12 11.93
CA MET A 96 -2.37 -5.55 11.64
C MET A 96 -1.59 -6.45 12.61
N VAL A 97 -0.41 -6.00 13.05
CA VAL A 97 0.47 -6.75 13.97
C VAL A 97 0.00 -6.63 15.41
N ASN A 98 -0.49 -5.45 15.81
CA ASN A 98 -0.83 -5.15 17.21
C ASN A 98 -2.31 -5.38 17.54
N THR A 99 -3.12 -5.88 16.60
CA THR A 99 -4.54 -6.18 16.80
C THR A 99 -4.87 -7.62 16.41
N GLU A 100 -5.79 -8.23 17.15
CA GLU A 100 -6.35 -9.55 16.85
C GLU A 100 -7.53 -9.41 15.88
N ASP A 101 -7.55 -10.20 14.80
CA ASP A 101 -8.68 -10.22 13.86
C ASP A 101 -9.79 -11.15 14.36
N VAL A 102 -10.92 -10.57 14.73
CA VAL A 102 -12.08 -11.28 15.26
C VAL A 102 -13.19 -11.48 14.24
N GLY A 103 -12.99 -11.03 12.99
CA GLY A 103 -13.94 -11.16 11.90
C GLY A 103 -15.31 -10.54 12.22
N GLU A 104 -16.38 -11.26 11.88
CA GLU A 104 -17.78 -10.81 12.08
C GLU A 104 -18.18 -10.66 13.55
N ARG A 105 -17.41 -11.24 14.49
CA ARG A 105 -17.67 -11.15 15.94
C ARG A 105 -17.19 -9.83 16.56
N PHE A 106 -16.81 -8.85 15.75
CA PHE A 106 -16.28 -7.57 16.23
C PHE A 106 -17.24 -6.85 17.17
N ALA A 107 -18.51 -6.70 16.76
CA ALA A 107 -19.50 -5.95 17.55
C ALA A 107 -19.77 -6.61 18.92
N GLU A 108 -19.89 -7.94 18.95
CA GLU A 108 -20.10 -8.71 20.18
C GLU A 108 -18.91 -8.56 21.14
N GLN A 109 -17.68 -8.75 20.65
CA GLN A 109 -16.50 -8.63 21.49
C GLN A 109 -16.23 -7.20 21.95
N ALA A 110 -16.48 -6.20 21.10
CA ALA A 110 -16.32 -4.80 21.47
C ALA A 110 -17.25 -4.43 22.64
N ARG A 111 -18.52 -4.85 22.60
CA ARG A 111 -19.47 -4.67 23.71
C ARG A 111 -19.04 -5.43 24.96
N ALA A 112 -18.67 -6.70 24.84
CA ALA A 112 -18.22 -7.51 25.97
C ALA A 112 -16.99 -6.89 26.67
N MET A 113 -16.03 -6.35 25.91
CA MET A 113 -14.87 -5.62 26.44
C MET A 113 -15.24 -4.27 27.08
N HIS A 114 -16.23 -3.58 26.52
CA HIS A 114 -16.74 -2.32 27.06
C HIS A 114 -17.43 -2.53 28.42
N HIS A 115 -18.26 -3.56 28.54
CA HIS A 115 -18.95 -3.94 29.78
C HIS A 115 -18.07 -4.70 30.79
N GLY A 116 -16.86 -5.10 30.39
CA GLY A 116 -15.91 -5.81 31.27
C GLY A 116 -16.22 -7.30 31.46
N GLU A 117 -17.00 -7.90 30.56
CA GLU A 117 -17.29 -9.34 30.56
C GLU A 117 -16.09 -10.17 30.12
N ILE A 118 -15.25 -9.59 29.26
CA ILE A 118 -13.99 -10.18 28.79
C ILE A 118 -12.83 -9.19 28.95
N GLU A 119 -11.60 -9.72 28.94
CA GLU A 119 -10.39 -8.92 29.05
C GLU A 119 -10.24 -7.94 27.86
N ARG A 120 -9.82 -6.71 28.16
CA ARG A 120 -9.54 -5.70 27.14
C ARG A 120 -8.26 -6.02 26.39
N ARG A 121 -8.36 -6.04 25.06
CA ARG A 121 -7.26 -6.26 24.12
C ARG A 121 -7.54 -5.51 22.83
N ASN A 122 -6.52 -5.30 22.00
CA ASN A 122 -6.73 -4.63 20.71
C ASN A 122 -7.35 -5.63 19.72
N ILE A 123 -8.58 -5.36 19.26
CA ILE A 123 -9.27 -6.18 18.27
C ILE A 123 -9.55 -5.38 17.00
N ARG A 124 -9.58 -6.07 15.86
CA ARG A 124 -10.12 -5.59 14.60
C ARG A 124 -11.12 -6.61 14.06
N GLY A 125 -12.05 -6.18 13.24
CA GLY A 125 -12.94 -7.10 12.55
C GLY A 125 -13.91 -6.36 11.65
N GLN A 126 -15.00 -7.04 11.32
CA GLN A 126 -15.97 -6.58 10.33
C GLN A 126 -17.32 -6.37 11.01
N THR A 127 -17.97 -5.28 10.65
CA THR A 127 -19.35 -4.99 11.03
C THR A 127 -19.97 -4.05 9.99
N SER A 128 -21.29 -3.92 9.99
CA SER A 128 -21.98 -2.96 9.12
C SER A 128 -21.77 -1.52 9.63
N ALA A 129 -21.88 -0.55 8.73
CA ALA A 129 -21.80 0.86 9.11
C ALA A 129 -22.87 1.26 10.13
N ALA A 130 -24.08 0.69 10.03
CA ALA A 130 -25.16 0.92 10.98
C ALA A 130 -24.78 0.41 12.38
N VAL A 131 -24.27 -0.81 12.49
CA VAL A 131 -23.85 -1.39 13.78
C VAL A 131 -22.64 -0.64 14.35
N ALA A 132 -21.70 -0.18 13.52
CA ALA A 132 -20.59 0.65 13.99
C ALA A 132 -21.05 1.97 14.61
N LEU A 133 -22.12 2.58 14.06
CA LEU A 133 -22.73 3.79 14.63
C LEU A 133 -23.43 3.50 15.96
N GLU A 134 -24.18 2.39 16.05
CA GLU A 134 -24.80 1.95 17.31
C GLU A 134 -23.75 1.78 18.42
N LEU A 135 -22.61 1.16 18.10
CA LEU A 135 -21.49 1.01 19.05
C LEU A 135 -20.99 2.37 19.55
N LEU A 136 -20.84 3.37 18.68
CA LEU A 136 -20.43 4.72 19.08
C LEU A 136 -21.47 5.40 19.97
N GLU A 137 -22.76 5.25 19.67
CA GLU A 137 -23.86 5.79 20.47
C GLU A 137 -23.95 5.14 21.86
N GLU A 138 -23.64 3.85 21.95
CA GLU A 138 -23.51 3.10 23.20
C GLU A 138 -22.26 3.49 24.02
N GLY A 139 -21.34 4.28 23.44
CA GLY A 139 -20.08 4.68 24.05
C GLY A 139 -18.91 3.71 23.85
N VAL A 140 -19.08 2.71 22.99
CA VAL A 140 -18.02 1.77 22.62
C VAL A 140 -17.06 2.46 21.64
N GLU A 141 -15.79 2.59 22.05
CA GLU A 141 -14.75 3.21 21.23
C GLU A 141 -14.41 2.34 20.01
N VAL A 142 -14.91 2.73 18.84
CA VAL A 142 -14.62 2.08 17.56
C VAL A 142 -14.11 3.08 16.52
N MET A 143 -13.23 2.64 15.65
CA MET A 143 -12.68 3.45 14.56
C MET A 143 -12.81 2.71 13.22
N PRO A 144 -13.36 3.34 12.17
CA PRO A 144 -13.38 2.72 10.84
C PRO A 144 -11.96 2.69 10.24
N LEU A 145 -11.57 1.53 9.72
CA LEU A 145 -10.31 1.37 8.99
C LEU A 145 -10.53 1.56 7.48
N PRO A 146 -9.63 2.27 6.78
CA PRO A 146 -9.74 2.45 5.34
C PRO A 146 -9.59 1.11 4.60
N LEU A 147 -10.55 0.80 3.72
CA LEU A 147 -10.47 -0.34 2.81
C LEU A 147 -9.48 -0.01 1.70
N LEU A 148 -8.29 -0.61 1.73
CA LEU A 148 -7.39 -0.56 0.59
C LEU A 148 -7.87 -1.55 -0.49
N PRO A 149 -8.07 -1.11 -1.74
CA PRO A 149 -8.50 -2.00 -2.83
C PRO A 149 -7.53 -3.17 -3.09
N ALA A 150 -6.27 -3.08 -2.61
CA ALA A 150 -5.27 -4.14 -2.72
C ALA A 150 -5.45 -5.33 -1.75
N VAL A 151 -6.42 -5.28 -0.83
CA VAL A 151 -6.62 -6.33 0.20
C VAL A 151 -7.80 -7.26 -0.15
N LYS A 152 -8.48 -7.05 -1.28
CA LYS A 152 -9.63 -7.87 -1.67
C LYS A 152 -9.29 -9.20 -2.38
N ASP A 153 -8.07 -9.40 -2.90
CA ASP A 153 -7.84 -10.47 -3.88
C ASP A 153 -6.57 -11.34 -3.72
N THR A 154 -5.93 -11.45 -2.54
CA THR A 154 -4.77 -12.38 -2.40
C THR A 154 -4.75 -13.23 -1.13
N LEU A 155 -5.87 -13.88 -0.84
CA LEU A 155 -5.91 -15.11 -0.02
C LEU A 155 -6.86 -16.12 -0.67
N GLN A 156 -6.46 -16.64 -1.85
CA GLN A 156 -6.90 -17.92 -2.39
C GLN A 156 -5.70 -18.64 -3.00
#